data_AF-A0A661XN17-F1
#
_entry.id   AF-A0A661XN17-F1
#
_cell.length_a   1.000
_cell.length_b   1.000
_cell.length_c   1.000
_cell.angle_alpha   90.00
_cell.angle_beta   90.00
_cell.angle_gamma   90.00
#
_symmetry.space_group_name_H-M   'P 1'
#
loop_
_entity.id
_entity.type
_entity.pdbx_description
1 polymer ?
#
loop_
_entity_poly.entity_id
_entity_poly.type
_entity_poly.pdbx_seq_one_letter_code
_entity_poly.pdbx_strand_id
1 'polypeptide(L)'
;YGALVAGLNAGLFYPTYPRMNGEWIPASINEQITNVGWQALVSGITTVQFIHRWLGTLLFFLIVGVYYVYQPSLLTQGKKRLQTLLWVVITQAILGILALYLSVPFIIAVLHQFTAVVVLGVLIMNLHGSRSGQLAQA
;
A
#
# COMPACT_ATOMS: atom_id res chain seq x y z
N TYR A 1 -5.05 3.75 -6.37
CA TYR A 1 -3.78 4.47 -6.63
C TYR A 1 -2.70 3.62 -7.28
N GLY A 2 -2.40 2.40 -6.82
CA GLY A 2 -1.39 1.55 -7.50
C GLY A 2 -1.65 1.32 -9.00
N ALA A 3 -2.91 1.08 -9.38
CA ALA A 3 -3.29 0.99 -10.79
C ALA A 3 -3.08 2.30 -11.59
N LEU A 4 -3.28 3.47 -10.95
CA LEU A 4 -3.02 4.78 -11.58
C LEU A 4 -1.52 4.99 -11.79
N VAL A 5 -0.69 4.62 -10.80
CA VAL A 5 0.77 4.65 -10.93
C VAL A 5 1.26 3.77 -12.08
N ALA A 6 0.69 2.57 -12.22
CA ALA A 6 1.01 1.67 -13.32
C ALA A 6 0.58 2.28 -14.68
N GLY A 7 -0.63 2.82 -14.78
CA GLY A 7 -1.12 3.43 -16.02
C GLY A 7 -0.36 4.70 -16.45
N LEU A 8 0.15 5.47 -15.48
CA LEU A 8 0.94 6.68 -15.74
C LEU A 8 2.46 6.44 -15.81
N ASN A 9 2.90 5.19 -15.64
CA ASN A 9 4.33 4.85 -15.48
C ASN A 9 5.04 5.68 -14.40
N ALA A 10 4.31 6.13 -13.37
CA ALA A 10 4.78 7.13 -12.43
C ALA A 10 5.92 6.64 -11.52
N GLY A 11 6.06 5.31 -11.38
CA GLY A 11 7.19 4.67 -10.70
C GLY A 11 8.54 4.91 -11.38
N LEU A 12 8.57 5.13 -12.70
CA LEU A 12 9.80 5.41 -13.44
C LEU A 12 10.29 6.86 -13.24
N PHE A 13 9.37 7.81 -13.01
CA PHE A 13 9.71 9.22 -12.80
C PHE A 13 10.31 9.49 -11.41
N TYR A 14 9.91 8.71 -10.40
CA TYR A 14 10.37 8.87 -9.01
C TYR A 14 10.86 7.54 -8.43
N PRO A 15 12.05 7.05 -8.86
CA PRO A 15 12.58 5.72 -8.52
C PRO A 15 13.19 5.61 -7.12
N THR A 16 13.24 6.71 -6.35
CA THR A 16 13.79 6.70 -4.98
C THR A 16 12.70 6.44 -3.94
N TYR A 17 13.07 5.98 -2.74
CA TYR A 17 12.20 5.86 -1.56
C TYR A 17 13.00 6.13 -0.26
N PRO A 18 12.43 6.74 0.80
CA PRO A 18 11.05 7.23 0.93
C PRO A 18 10.82 8.58 0.26
N ARG A 19 11.86 9.38 0.02
CA ARG A 19 11.76 10.65 -0.72
C ARG A 19 11.56 10.40 -2.22
N MET A 20 11.04 11.41 -2.90
CA MET A 20 10.83 11.46 -4.35
C MET A 20 11.91 12.35 -4.97
N ASN A 21 12.98 11.74 -5.49
CA ASN A 21 14.17 12.41 -6.02
C ASN A 21 14.79 13.44 -5.05
N GLY A 22 14.85 13.08 -3.76
CA GLY A 22 15.39 13.95 -2.70
C GLY A 22 14.36 14.84 -2.02
N GLU A 23 13.16 14.99 -2.59
CA GLU A 23 12.08 15.83 -2.05
C GLU A 23 11.07 14.98 -1.25
N TRP A 24 10.60 15.50 -0.10
CA TRP A 24 9.51 14.86 0.64
C TRP A 24 8.15 15.12 0.01
N ILE A 25 7.94 16.35 -0.46
CA ILE A 25 6.77 16.82 -1.19
C ILE A 25 7.31 17.53 -2.44
N PRO A 26 7.23 16.90 -3.62
CA PRO A 26 7.71 17.51 -4.85
C PRO A 26 7.04 18.84 -5.16
N ALA A 27 7.81 19.88 -5.48
CA ALA A 27 7.26 21.20 -5.82
C ALA A 27 6.31 21.16 -7.05
N SER A 28 6.54 20.23 -7.98
CA SER A 28 5.73 20.02 -9.18
C SER A 28 4.30 19.54 -8.91
N ILE A 29 3.97 19.13 -7.67
CA ILE A 29 2.58 18.85 -7.27
C ILE A 29 1.73 20.12 -7.38
N ASN A 30 2.25 21.25 -6.88
CA ASN A 30 1.53 22.52 -6.90
C ASN A 30 1.31 22.96 -8.35
N GLU A 31 2.34 22.86 -9.20
CA GLU A 31 2.23 23.17 -10.63
C GLU A 31 1.17 22.31 -11.33
N GLN A 32 1.16 20.99 -11.07
CA GLN A 32 0.15 20.09 -11.65
C GLN A 32 -1.27 20.46 -11.20
N ILE A 33 -1.46 20.76 -9.92
CA ILE A 33 -2.77 21.17 -9.39
C ILE A 33 -3.19 22.53 -9.95
N THR A 34 -2.28 23.49 -10.12
CA THR A 34 -2.60 24.79 -10.73
C THR A 34 -3.01 24.64 -12.20
N ASN A 35 -2.34 23.76 -12.96
CA ASN A 35 -2.58 23.62 -14.39
C ASN A 35 -3.86 22.84 -14.74
N VAL A 36 -4.16 21.76 -14.02
CA VAL A 36 -5.31 20.87 -14.34
C VAL A 36 -6.30 20.70 -13.18
N GLY A 37 -6.14 21.47 -12.10
CA GLY A 37 -7.02 21.43 -10.94
C GLY A 37 -7.03 20.08 -10.25
N TRP A 38 -8.22 19.68 -9.79
CA TRP A 38 -8.44 18.40 -9.10
C TRP A 38 -8.17 17.17 -9.95
N GLN A 39 -8.09 17.30 -11.28
CA GLN A 39 -7.75 16.18 -12.16
C GLN A 39 -6.32 15.66 -11.89
N ALA A 40 -5.42 16.52 -11.39
CA ALA A 40 -4.06 16.13 -11.02
C ALA A 40 -4.04 14.97 -10.00
N LEU A 41 -5.09 14.81 -9.18
CA LEU A 41 -5.19 13.70 -8.22
C LEU A 41 -5.25 12.32 -8.89
N VAL A 42 -5.68 12.24 -10.15
CA VAL A 42 -5.83 10.96 -10.88
C VAL A 42 -4.99 10.87 -12.15
N SER A 43 -4.64 12.00 -12.77
CA SER A 43 -3.85 12.06 -14.01
C SER A 43 -2.45 12.68 -13.85
N GLY A 44 -2.19 13.37 -12.73
CA GLY A 44 -0.90 14.01 -12.47
C GLY A 44 0.13 12.97 -12.05
N ILE A 45 1.15 12.75 -12.88
CA ILE A 45 2.19 11.72 -12.65
C ILE A 45 2.81 11.86 -11.26
N THR A 46 3.18 13.09 -10.87
CA THR A 46 3.82 13.37 -9.58
C THR A 46 2.83 13.20 -8.43
N THR A 47 1.67 13.82 -8.53
CA THR A 47 0.63 13.79 -7.51
C THR A 47 0.14 12.37 -7.23
N VAL A 48 -0.13 11.58 -8.27
CA VAL A 48 -0.56 10.18 -8.16
C VAL A 48 0.52 9.33 -7.48
N GLN A 49 1.78 9.49 -7.86
CA GLN A 49 2.89 8.75 -7.25
C GLN A 49 3.12 9.14 -5.79
N PHE A 50 3.01 10.43 -5.47
CA PHE A 50 3.07 10.95 -4.11
C PHE A 50 1.96 10.36 -3.24
N ILE A 51 0.71 10.40 -3.70
CA ILE A 51 -0.44 9.85 -2.97
C ILE A 51 -0.27 8.34 -2.78
N HIS A 52 0.09 7.60 -3.82
CA HIS A 52 0.26 6.15 -3.73
C HIS A 52 1.31 5.77 -2.68
N ARG A 53 2.45 6.45 -2.69
CA ARG A 53 3.56 6.23 -1.78
C ARG A 53 3.15 6.45 -0.33
N TRP A 54 2.61 7.62 -0.01
CA TRP A 54 2.26 7.95 1.37
C TRP A 54 1.05 7.20 1.89
N LEU A 55 0.07 6.91 1.02
CA LEU A 55 -1.03 6.02 1.38
C LEU A 55 -0.52 4.61 1.69
N GLY A 56 0.42 4.08 0.88
CA GLY A 56 1.06 2.80 1.13
C GLY A 56 1.81 2.76 2.46
N THR A 57 2.61 3.79 2.74
CA THR A 57 3.34 3.95 4.01
C THR A 57 2.39 4.02 5.20
N LEU A 58 1.32 4.82 5.11
CA LEU A 58 0.31 4.95 6.15
C LEU A 58 -0.39 3.60 6.43
N LEU A 59 -0.83 2.90 5.38
CA LEU A 59 -1.49 1.61 5.52
C LEU A 59 -0.57 0.53 6.11
N PHE A 60 0.72 0.54 5.73
CA PHE A 60 1.71 -0.35 6.31
C PHE A 60 1.80 -0.14 7.83
N PHE A 61 2.02 1.10 8.28
CA PHE A 61 2.13 1.40 9.71
C PHE A 61 0.82 1.17 10.46
N LEU A 62 -0.33 1.43 9.84
CA LEU A 62 -1.63 1.13 10.42
C LEU A 62 -1.78 -0.37 10.70
N ILE A 63 -1.44 -1.23 9.73
CA ILE A 63 -1.55 -2.69 9.90
C ILE A 63 -0.55 -3.21 10.93
N VAL A 64 0.67 -2.66 10.96
CA VAL A 64 1.65 -2.95 12.03
C VAL A 64 1.08 -2.56 13.40
N GLY A 65 0.47 -1.37 13.52
CA GLY A 65 -0.18 -0.92 14.75
C GLY A 65 -1.33 -1.83 15.19
N VAL A 66 -2.22 -2.20 14.26
CA VAL A 66 -3.32 -3.14 14.51
C VAL A 66 -2.77 -4.49 14.98
N TYR A 67 -1.70 -5.01 14.36
CA TYR A 67 -1.07 -6.25 14.81
C TYR A 67 -0.64 -6.17 16.28
N TYR A 68 0.11 -5.14 16.67
CA TYR A 68 0.62 -5.03 18.03
C TYR A 68 -0.47 -4.77 19.07
N VAL A 69 -1.48 -3.98 18.73
CA VAL A 69 -2.59 -3.65 19.65
C VAL A 69 -3.50 -4.85 19.89
N TYR A 70 -3.84 -5.61 18.85
CA TYR A 70 -4.87 -6.65 18.95
C TYR A 70 -4.30 -8.07 19.12
N GLN A 71 -3.05 -8.36 18.76
CA GLN A 71 -2.51 -9.72 18.93
C GLN A 71 -2.64 -10.30 20.36
N PRO A 72 -2.56 -9.53 21.48
CA PRO A 72 -2.61 -10.11 22.82
C PRO A 72 -4.01 -10.57 23.22
N SER A 73 -5.06 -9.99 22.61
CA SER A 73 -6.47 -10.27 22.92
C SER A 73 -7.11 -11.31 21.99
N LEU A 74 -6.37 -11.78 20.97
CA LEU A 74 -6.88 -12.74 20.00
C LEU A 74 -6.59 -14.18 20.40
N LEU A 75 -7.57 -15.06 20.19
CA LEU A 75 -7.37 -16.52 20.20
C LEU A 75 -6.35 -16.93 19.12
N THR A 76 -5.76 -18.13 19.28
CA THR A 76 -4.71 -18.66 18.39
C THR A 76 -5.02 -18.53 16.89
N GLN A 77 -6.26 -18.81 16.48
CA GLN A 77 -6.67 -18.71 15.07
C GLN A 77 -6.76 -17.25 14.59
N GLY A 78 -7.25 -16.33 15.42
CA GLY A 78 -7.27 -14.89 15.12
C GLY A 78 -5.87 -14.33 15.02
N LYS A 79 -4.98 -14.72 15.95
CA LYS A 79 -3.57 -14.33 15.94
C LYS A 79 -2.86 -14.78 14.65
N LYS A 80 -3.04 -16.03 14.22
CA LYS A 80 -2.49 -16.53 12.96
C LYS A 80 -2.98 -15.72 11.76
N ARG A 81 -4.27 -15.41 11.67
CA ARG A 81 -4.84 -14.62 10.56
C ARG A 81 -4.27 -13.20 10.51
N LEU A 82 -4.11 -12.55 11.67
CA LEU A 82 -3.54 -11.22 11.76
C LEU A 82 -2.03 -11.22 11.45
N GLN A 83 -1.31 -12.27 11.86
CA GLN A 83 0.10 -12.47 11.52
C GLN A 83 0.28 -12.71 10.01
N THR A 84 -0.61 -13.47 9.37
CA THR A 84 -0.60 -13.64 7.90
C THR A 84 -0.79 -12.29 7.21
N LEU A 85 -1.74 -11.46 7.66
CA LEU A 85 -1.95 -10.12 7.10
C LEU A 85 -0.68 -9.27 7.19
N LEU A 86 -0.01 -9.29 8.35
CA LEU A 86 1.24 -8.56 8.56
C LEU A 86 2.33 -8.98 7.55
N TRP A 87 2.56 -10.29 7.38
CA TRP A 87 3.58 -10.79 6.47
C TRP A 87 3.30 -10.46 5.00
N VAL A 88 2.04 -10.58 4.57
CA VAL A 88 1.66 -10.23 3.19
C VAL A 88 1.84 -8.73 2.95
N VAL A 89 1.53 -7.88 3.92
CA VAL A 89 1.72 -6.42 3.82
C VAL A 89 3.20 -6.02 3.84
N ILE A 90 4.04 -6.70 4.62
CA ILE A 90 5.50 -6.53 4.55
C ILE A 90 6.01 -6.89 3.15
N THR A 91 5.55 -8.02 2.61
CA THR A 91 5.90 -8.46 1.25
C THR A 91 5.46 -7.43 0.21
N GLN A 92 4.23 -6.92 0.34
CA GLN A 92 3.69 -5.87 -0.53
C GLN A 92 4.58 -4.62 -0.53
N ALA A 93 4.98 -4.15 0.65
CA ALA A 93 5.83 -2.98 0.80
C ALA A 93 7.22 -3.20 0.20
N ILE A 94 7.85 -4.34 0.46
CA ILE A 94 9.16 -4.70 -0.09
C ILE A 94 9.10 -4.74 -1.63
N LEU A 95 8.11 -5.42 -2.21
CA LEU A 95 7.96 -5.49 -3.67
C LEU A 95 7.75 -4.10 -4.29
N GLY A 96 6.99 -3.22 -3.63
CA GLY A 96 6.76 -1.86 -4.11
C GLY A 96 8.03 -1.01 -4.09
N ILE A 97 8.82 -1.13 -3.03
CA ILE A 97 10.12 -0.43 -2.89
C ILE A 97 11.13 -0.97 -3.91
N LEU A 98 11.22 -2.30 -4.07
CA LEU A 98 12.07 -2.93 -5.07
C LEU A 98 11.68 -2.54 -6.49
N ALA A 99 10.38 -2.42 -6.79
CA ALA A 99 9.92 -1.94 -8.08
C ALA A 99 10.48 -0.55 -8.40
N LEU A 100 10.62 0.35 -7.42
CA LEU A 100 11.22 1.67 -7.66
C LEU A 100 12.72 1.58 -7.92
N TYR A 101 13.46 0.91 -7.03
CA TYR A 101 14.93 0.82 -7.13
C TYR A 101 15.42 0.06 -8.35
N LEU A 102 14.63 -0.88 -8.86
CA LEU A 102 14.96 -1.68 -10.03
C LEU A 102 14.36 -1.12 -11.33
N SER A 103 13.86 0.13 -11.32
CA SER A 103 13.27 0.78 -12.51
C SER A 103 12.06 0.03 -13.09
N VAL A 104 11.18 -0.42 -12.20
CA VAL A 104 9.89 -1.07 -12.47
C VAL A 104 10.02 -2.30 -13.40
N PRO A 105 10.81 -3.34 -13.03
CA PRO A 105 10.87 -4.55 -13.83
C PRO A 105 9.51 -5.22 -13.90
N PHE A 106 9.10 -5.68 -15.08
CA PHE A 106 7.78 -6.27 -15.32
C PHE A 106 7.40 -7.33 -14.28
N ILE A 107 8.29 -8.28 -13.99
CA ILE A 107 8.02 -9.38 -13.03
C ILE A 107 7.78 -8.82 -11.62
N ILE A 108 8.60 -7.88 -11.16
CA ILE A 108 8.45 -7.28 -9.82
C ILE A 108 7.17 -6.46 -9.73
N ALA A 109 6.84 -5.70 -10.78
CA ALA A 109 5.61 -4.91 -10.85
C ALA A 109 4.36 -5.81 -10.82
N VAL A 110 4.35 -6.91 -11.57
CA VAL A 110 3.25 -7.89 -11.57
C VAL A 110 3.13 -8.57 -10.21
N LEU A 111 4.24 -8.99 -9.60
CA LEU A 111 4.23 -9.58 -8.26
C LEU A 111 3.67 -8.60 -7.23
N HIS A 112 4.05 -7.31 -7.29
CA HIS A 112 3.49 -6.28 -6.42
C HIS A 112 1.98 -6.10 -6.60
N GLN A 113 1.47 -6.14 -7.84
CA GLN A 113 0.03 -6.09 -8.10
C GLN A 113 -0.70 -7.34 -7.59
N PHE A 114 -0.12 -8.53 -7.82
CA PHE A 114 -0.67 -9.78 -7.34
C PHE A 114 -0.74 -9.81 -5.80
N THR A 115 0.34 -9.43 -5.12
CA THR A 115 0.36 -9.37 -3.65
C THR A 115 -0.65 -8.36 -3.12
N ALA A 116 -0.97 -7.27 -3.84
CA ALA A 116 -2.04 -6.34 -3.46
C ALA A 116 -3.41 -7.03 -3.40
N VAL A 117 -3.70 -7.91 -4.38
CA VAL A 117 -4.93 -8.71 -4.40
C VAL A 117 -4.94 -9.70 -3.23
N VAL A 118 -3.80 -10.33 -2.92
CA VAL A 118 -3.66 -11.21 -1.76
C VAL A 118 -3.88 -10.46 -0.44
N VAL A 119 -3.36 -9.23 -0.29
CA VAL A 119 -3.64 -8.36 0.87
C VAL A 119 -5.15 -8.18 1.05
N LEU A 120 -5.86 -7.85 -0.04
CA LEU A 120 -7.32 -7.68 0.01
C LEU A 120 -8.04 -8.97 0.43
N GLY A 121 -7.67 -10.11 -0.15
CA GLY A 121 -8.24 -11.40 0.20
C GLY A 121 -8.04 -11.76 1.67
N VAL A 122 -6.82 -11.59 2.19
CA VAL A 122 -6.50 -11.85 3.61
C VAL A 122 -7.23 -10.88 4.52
N LEU A 123 -7.39 -9.62 4.13
CA LEU A 123 -8.18 -8.63 4.91
C LEU A 123 -9.65 -9.06 5.00
N ILE A 124 -10.26 -9.48 3.89
CA ILE A 124 -11.64 -9.99 3.87
C ILE A 124 -11.80 -11.22 4.76
N MET A 125 -10.84 -12.15 4.73
CA MET A 125 -10.85 -13.33 5.60
C MET A 125 -10.74 -12.97 7.09
N ASN A 126 -9.92 -11.97 7.43
CA ASN A 126 -9.82 -11.45 8.79
C ASN A 126 -11.16 -10.86 9.25
N LEU A 127 -11.83 -10.05 8.41
CA LEU A 127 -13.13 -9.45 8.73
C LEU A 127 -14.24 -10.49 8.98
N HIS A 128 -14.34 -11.52 8.14
CA HIS A 128 -15.32 -12.59 8.33
C HIS A 128 -15.02 -13.42 9.58
N GLY A 129 -13.73 -13.68 9.82
CA GLY A 129 -13.26 -14.41 10.98
C GLY A 129 -13.64 -13.77 12.31
N SER A 130 -13.52 -12.45 12.41
CA SER A 130 -13.86 -11.71 13.62
C SER A 130 -15.36 -11.73 13.92
N ARG A 131 -16.21 -11.70 12.90
CA ARG A 131 -17.69 -11.75 13.06
C ARG A 131 -18.16 -13.10 13.60
N SER A 132 -17.63 -14.20 13.09
CA SER A 132 -17.96 -15.54 13.61
C SER A 132 -17.54 -15.72 15.07
N GLY A 133 -16.43 -15.09 15.48
CA GLY A 133 -15.99 -15.09 16.87
C GLY A 133 -16.92 -14.31 17.81
N GLN A 134 -17.49 -13.19 17.35
CA GLN A 134 -18.45 -12.40 18.12
C GLN A 134 -19.81 -13.10 18.26
N LEU A 135 -20.32 -13.72 17.20
CA LEU A 135 -21.59 -14.47 17.24
C LEU A 135 -21.53 -15.73 18.11
N ALA A 136 -20.34 -16.34 18.26
CA ALA A 136 -20.16 -17.50 19.12
C ALA A 136 -20.04 -17.14 20.62
N GLN A 137 -19.93 -15.85 20.96
CA GLN A 137 -19.81 -15.34 22.34
C GLN A 137 -21.08 -14.64 22.84
N ALA A 138 -22.11 -14.49 22.00
CA ALA A 138 -23.42 -13.93 22.31
C ALA A 138 -24.44 -15.05 22.59
#